data_AF-A0A844XT90-F1
#
_entry.id   AF-A0A844XT90-F1
#
_cell.length_a   1.000
_cell.length_b   1.000
_cell.length_c   1.000
_cell.angle_alpha   90.00
_cell.angle_beta   90.00
_cell.angle_gamma   90.00
#
_symmetry.space_group_name_H-M   'P 1'
#
loop_
_entity.id
_entity.type
_entity.pdbx_description
1 polymer ?
#
loop_
_entity_poly.entity_id
_entity_poly.type
_entity_poly.pdbx_seq_one_letter_code
_entity_poly.pdbx_strand_id
1 'polypeptide(L)'
;MSTAEQSNLAMAKDPAIAARIVKNIAQLEQDYRLADGHLSDWLMRMIMISMKAAAPEPFVVENTAWSAYLSHPDWKPTKRIGRGDAWLEIVEFARDELDHTWLAAALGAGPTELNLELMFRDGLAGYFAKLEGDQGLTSKLRKKGFKIDTPNKRVYLPIVINADLLAKALPTDDFQDAMAPVREATELGIAAKPEIDLLLKLVRG
;
A
#
# COMPACT_ATOMS: atom_id res chain seq x y z
N MET A 1 31.56 -34.93 5.41
CA MET A 1 30.72 -33.81 4.91
C MET A 1 31.53 -32.54 5.03
N SER A 2 31.51 -31.72 3.98
CA SER A 2 32.58 -30.76 3.67
C SER A 2 32.65 -29.60 4.68
N THR A 3 33.86 -29.24 5.08
CA THR A 3 34.17 -28.09 5.94
C THR A 3 33.93 -26.74 5.25
N ALA A 4 33.74 -26.72 3.92
CA ALA A 4 33.44 -25.52 3.14
C ALA A 4 31.99 -25.03 3.35
N GLU A 5 31.01 -25.95 3.44
CA GLU A 5 29.60 -25.60 3.68
C GLU A 5 29.36 -25.08 5.11
N GLN A 6 30.04 -25.67 6.11
CA GLN A 6 30.03 -25.16 7.48
C GLN A 6 30.76 -23.81 7.59
N SER A 7 31.85 -23.62 6.84
CA SER A 7 32.56 -22.34 6.77
C SER A 7 31.70 -21.23 6.14
N ASN A 8 30.88 -21.55 5.14
CA ASN A 8 29.94 -20.60 4.54
C ASN A 8 28.81 -20.21 5.50
N LEU A 9 28.29 -21.13 6.32
CA LEU A 9 27.32 -20.82 7.39
C LEU A 9 27.93 -19.94 8.50
N ALA A 10 29.16 -20.25 8.91
CA ALA A 10 29.88 -19.51 9.95
C ALA A 10 30.32 -18.10 9.48
N MET A 11 30.57 -17.91 8.18
CA MET A 11 30.89 -16.61 7.59
C MET A 11 29.64 -15.79 7.24
N ALA A 12 28.47 -16.41 7.09
CA ALA A 12 27.27 -15.73 6.62
C ALA A 12 26.40 -15.11 7.73
N LYS A 13 26.31 -15.70 8.93
CA LYS A 13 25.56 -15.14 10.07
C LYS A 13 26.13 -15.65 11.40
N ASP A 14 26.04 -14.80 12.44
CA ASP A 14 26.34 -15.12 13.83
C ASP A 14 25.80 -16.53 14.22
N PRO A 15 26.64 -17.46 14.70
CA PRO A 15 26.23 -18.81 15.09
C PRO A 15 25.07 -18.84 16.10
N ALA A 16 24.93 -17.83 16.96
CA ALA A 16 23.81 -17.71 17.89
C ALA A 16 22.48 -17.46 17.16
N ILE A 17 22.49 -16.67 16.08
CA ILE A 17 21.33 -16.42 15.23
C ILE A 17 20.93 -17.71 14.51
N ALA A 18 21.89 -18.42 13.92
CA ALA A 18 21.63 -19.69 13.24
C ALA A 18 21.04 -20.73 14.21
N ALA A 19 21.62 -20.88 15.39
CA ALA A 19 21.10 -21.79 16.43
C ALA A 19 19.69 -21.42 16.88
N ARG A 20 19.38 -20.12 17.03
CA ARG A 20 18.01 -19.65 17.36
C ARG A 20 17.01 -19.99 16.26
N ILE A 21 17.38 -19.80 14.99
CA ILE A 21 16.51 -20.13 13.85
C ILE A 21 16.22 -21.64 13.84
N VAL A 22 17.26 -22.48 13.91
CA VAL A 22 17.10 -23.94 13.89
C VAL A 22 16.22 -24.43 15.04
N LYS A 23 16.40 -23.90 16.25
CA LYS A 23 15.59 -24.27 17.41
C LYS A 23 14.12 -23.85 17.30
N ASN A 24 13.82 -22.78 16.55
CA ASN A 24 12.49 -22.18 16.46
C ASN A 24 11.84 -22.36 15.08
N ILE A 25 12.43 -23.14 14.16
CA ILE A 25 12.01 -23.17 12.75
C ILE A 25 10.53 -23.53 12.59
N ALA A 26 10.03 -24.48 13.38
CA ALA A 26 8.62 -24.87 13.34
C ALA A 26 7.67 -23.71 13.71
N GLN A 27 8.03 -22.91 14.71
CA GLN A 27 7.24 -21.74 15.09
C GLN A 27 7.33 -20.66 14.02
N LEU A 28 8.52 -20.39 13.47
CA LEU A 28 8.70 -19.40 12.40
C LEU A 28 7.87 -19.73 11.17
N GLU A 29 7.81 -21.00 10.76
CA GLU A 29 6.98 -21.45 9.64
C GLU A 29 5.48 -21.38 9.95
N GLN A 30 5.08 -21.58 11.21
CA GLN A 30 3.69 -21.41 11.63
C GLN A 30 3.28 -19.94 11.64
N ASP A 31 4.12 -19.08 12.24
CA ASP A 31 3.89 -17.64 12.33
C ASP A 31 3.83 -17.02 10.94
N TYR A 32 4.74 -17.40 10.04
CA TYR A 32 4.72 -16.94 8.66
C TYR A 32 3.41 -17.30 7.94
N ARG A 33 2.94 -18.56 8.07
CA ARG A 33 1.66 -18.97 7.45
C ARG A 33 0.45 -18.21 8.00
N LEU A 34 0.46 -17.88 9.30
CA LEU A 34 -0.59 -17.06 9.91
C LEU A 34 -0.52 -15.60 9.42
N ALA A 35 0.68 -15.05 9.30
CA ALA A 35 0.93 -13.70 8.82
C ALA A 35 0.54 -13.53 7.34
N ASP A 36 1.01 -14.43 6.49
CA ASP A 36 0.79 -14.41 5.03
C ASP A 36 -0.67 -14.70 4.65
N GLY A 37 -1.30 -15.67 5.33
CA GLY A 37 -2.70 -16.00 5.09
C GLY A 37 -3.66 -15.13 5.89
N HIS A 38 -4.08 -15.65 7.04
CA HIS A 38 -5.26 -15.14 7.75
C HIS A 38 -5.11 -13.69 8.19
N LEU A 39 -3.93 -13.29 8.69
CA LEU A 39 -3.71 -11.92 9.17
C LEU A 39 -3.68 -10.91 8.03
N SER A 40 -3.07 -11.24 6.88
CA SER A 40 -3.04 -10.36 5.71
C SER A 40 -4.44 -10.17 5.09
N ASP A 41 -5.21 -11.26 4.94
CA ASP A 41 -6.60 -11.18 4.45
C ASP A 41 -7.50 -10.38 5.40
N TRP A 42 -7.32 -10.57 6.70
CA TRP A 42 -8.04 -9.84 7.71
C TRP A 42 -7.65 -8.35 7.72
N LEU A 43 -6.36 -8.03 7.61
CA LEU A 43 -5.87 -6.67 7.50
C LEU A 43 -6.45 -5.94 6.28
N MET A 44 -6.52 -6.61 5.12
CA MET A 44 -7.16 -6.02 3.93
C MET A 44 -8.64 -5.71 4.15
N ARG A 45 -9.38 -6.57 4.85
CA ARG A 45 -10.77 -6.29 5.22
C ARG A 45 -10.88 -5.05 6.12
N MET A 46 -9.99 -4.91 7.10
CA MET A 46 -9.98 -3.73 7.98
C MET A 46 -9.60 -2.44 7.25
N ILE A 47 -8.66 -2.53 6.31
CA ILE A 47 -8.32 -1.41 5.43
C ILE A 47 -9.55 -0.99 4.62
N MET A 48 -10.26 -1.94 3.99
CA MET A 48 -11.49 -1.65 3.25
C MET A 48 -12.58 -1.00 4.11
N ILE A 49 -12.82 -1.52 5.32
CA ILE A 49 -13.82 -0.97 6.24
C ILE A 49 -13.43 0.47 6.61
N SER A 50 -12.16 0.71 6.88
CA SER A 50 -11.64 2.03 7.27
C SER A 50 -11.73 3.03 6.12
N MET A 51 -11.38 2.62 4.90
CA MET A 51 -11.55 3.44 3.70
C MET A 51 -13.03 3.79 3.47
N LYS A 52 -13.94 2.81 3.62
CA LYS A 52 -15.39 3.04 3.46
C LYS A 52 -15.94 4.02 4.49
N ALA A 53 -15.49 3.92 5.74
CA ALA A 53 -15.89 4.85 6.79
C ALA A 53 -15.42 6.29 6.52
N ALA A 54 -14.27 6.46 5.85
CA ALA A 54 -13.69 7.76 5.51
C ALA A 54 -14.18 8.34 4.17
N ALA A 55 -14.83 7.55 3.32
CA ALA A 55 -15.24 7.95 1.98
C ALA A 55 -16.72 8.40 1.93
N PRO A 56 -17.01 9.71 1.94
CA PRO A 56 -18.38 10.19 1.73
C PRO A 56 -18.84 10.00 0.27
N GLU A 57 -20.14 9.98 0.07
CA GLU A 57 -20.70 10.06 -1.29
C GLU A 57 -20.22 11.35 -2.01
N PRO A 58 -19.94 11.29 -3.32
CA PRO A 58 -20.17 10.15 -4.22
C PRO A 58 -18.93 9.27 -4.43
N PHE A 59 -17.92 9.33 -3.54
CA PHE A 59 -16.79 8.40 -3.63
C PHE A 59 -17.23 6.97 -3.33
N VAL A 60 -16.60 6.01 -4.01
CA VAL A 60 -16.90 4.59 -3.86
C VAL A 60 -15.62 3.82 -3.60
N VAL A 61 -15.63 3.01 -2.54
CA VAL A 61 -14.57 2.05 -2.24
C VAL A 61 -15.00 0.66 -2.69
N GLU A 62 -14.26 0.11 -3.63
CA GLU A 62 -14.43 -1.22 -4.17
C GLU A 62 -13.16 -2.04 -3.92
N ASN A 63 -13.24 -3.35 -4.15
CA ASN A 63 -12.09 -4.23 -4.01
C ASN A 63 -11.97 -5.18 -5.20
N THR A 64 -10.78 -5.70 -5.33
CA THR A 64 -10.43 -6.76 -6.25
C THR A 64 -10.18 -8.03 -5.43
N ALA A 65 -9.69 -9.09 -6.06
CA ALA A 65 -9.22 -10.26 -5.33
C ALA A 65 -7.97 -9.95 -4.46
N TRP A 66 -7.24 -8.86 -4.72
CA TRP A 66 -5.90 -8.65 -4.17
C TRP A 66 -5.67 -7.27 -3.54
N SER A 67 -6.62 -6.34 -3.65
CA SER A 67 -6.45 -4.94 -3.20
C SER A 67 -7.80 -4.22 -3.06
N ALA A 68 -7.81 -3.09 -2.35
CA ALA A 68 -8.89 -2.14 -2.25
C ALA A 68 -8.57 -0.85 -3.04
N TYR A 69 -9.57 -0.25 -3.67
CA TYR A 69 -9.42 1.04 -4.35
C TYR A 69 -10.60 1.98 -4.11
N LEU A 70 -10.28 3.26 -4.12
CA LEU A 70 -11.20 4.39 -4.03
C LEU A 70 -11.36 5.02 -5.42
N SER A 71 -12.61 5.23 -5.85
CA SER A 71 -12.93 5.87 -7.12
C SER A 71 -13.97 6.97 -6.95
N HIS A 72 -14.11 7.81 -7.97
CA HIS A 72 -15.13 8.86 -8.05
C HIS A 72 -15.83 8.79 -9.42
N PRO A 73 -17.16 9.04 -9.51
CA PRO A 73 -17.89 9.01 -10.79
C PRO A 73 -17.27 9.87 -11.90
N ASP A 74 -16.82 11.08 -11.59
CA ASP A 74 -16.14 11.98 -12.55
C ASP A 74 -14.83 11.43 -13.15
N TRP A 75 -14.22 10.46 -12.48
CA TRP A 75 -13.00 9.80 -12.95
C TRP A 75 -13.32 8.66 -13.91
N LYS A 76 -14.58 8.23 -14.04
CA LYS A 76 -14.97 7.22 -15.02
C LYS A 76 -15.12 7.86 -16.41
N PRO A 77 -14.68 7.19 -17.49
CA PRO A 77 -15.01 7.62 -18.84
C PRO A 77 -16.51 7.44 -19.08
N THR A 78 -17.13 8.35 -19.82
CA THR A 78 -18.58 8.36 -20.10
C THR A 78 -19.10 7.13 -20.87
N LYS A 79 -18.22 6.25 -21.37
CA LYS A 79 -18.58 5.15 -22.28
C LYS A 79 -18.00 3.76 -21.93
N ARG A 80 -17.28 3.58 -20.83
CA ARG A 80 -16.64 2.29 -20.50
C ARG A 80 -17.02 1.78 -19.12
N ILE A 81 -17.31 0.48 -19.06
CA ILE A 81 -17.46 -0.29 -17.83
C ILE A 81 -16.05 -0.58 -17.30
N GLY A 82 -15.78 -0.25 -16.03
CA GLY A 82 -14.47 -0.45 -15.39
C GLY A 82 -14.22 0.52 -14.22
N ARG A 83 -13.03 0.44 -13.61
CA ARG A 83 -12.63 1.26 -12.44
C ARG A 83 -12.64 2.76 -12.73
N GLY A 84 -12.32 3.14 -13.98
CA GLY A 84 -12.31 4.51 -14.45
C GLY A 84 -11.06 4.83 -15.26
N ASP A 85 -10.87 6.12 -15.53
CA ASP A 85 -9.63 6.68 -16.09
C ASP A 85 -8.57 6.85 -14.99
N ALA A 86 -8.99 7.14 -13.75
CA ALA A 86 -8.14 7.22 -12.57
C ALA A 86 -8.84 6.67 -11.31
N TRP A 87 -8.05 6.21 -10.35
CA TRP A 87 -8.49 5.76 -9.02
C TRP A 87 -7.31 5.82 -8.04
N LEU A 88 -7.58 5.66 -6.75
CA LEU A 88 -6.57 5.51 -5.71
C LEU A 88 -6.58 4.06 -5.21
N GLU A 89 -5.46 3.33 -5.27
CA GLU A 89 -5.38 1.89 -4.98
C GLU A 89 -4.40 1.59 -3.85
N ILE A 90 -4.76 0.65 -2.99
CA ILE A 90 -3.85 0.09 -2.01
C ILE A 90 -2.83 -0.79 -2.73
N VAL A 91 -1.56 -0.44 -2.60
CA VAL A 91 -0.48 -1.12 -3.30
C VAL A 91 0.67 -1.40 -2.34
N GLU A 92 1.33 -2.52 -2.56
CA GLU A 92 2.61 -2.82 -1.95
C GLU A 92 3.73 -2.35 -2.88
N PHE A 93 4.67 -1.59 -2.35
CA PHE A 93 5.92 -1.27 -3.03
C PHE A 93 7.02 -2.19 -2.52
N ALA A 94 7.31 -3.24 -3.28
CA ALA A 94 8.46 -4.10 -3.04
C ALA A 94 9.75 -3.46 -3.59
N ARG A 95 10.83 -3.55 -2.82
CA ARG A 95 12.18 -3.09 -3.23
C ARG A 95 13.08 -4.24 -3.68
N ASP A 96 12.58 -5.47 -3.61
CA ASP A 96 13.24 -6.69 -4.05
C ASP A 96 12.22 -7.61 -4.77
N GLU A 97 12.68 -8.78 -5.21
CA GLU A 97 11.87 -9.79 -5.90
C GLU A 97 11.34 -10.88 -4.96
N LEU A 98 11.43 -10.67 -3.63
CA LEU A 98 10.98 -11.65 -2.65
C LEU A 98 9.49 -11.45 -2.36
N ASP A 99 8.84 -12.54 -1.96
CA ASP A 99 7.46 -12.48 -1.47
C ASP A 99 7.44 -11.89 -0.05
N HIS A 100 6.55 -10.91 0.16
CA HIS A 100 6.34 -10.27 1.44
C HIS A 100 4.87 -10.29 1.80
N THR A 101 4.61 -10.37 3.11
CA THR A 101 3.23 -10.32 3.60
C THR A 101 2.71 -8.89 3.58
N TRP A 102 1.42 -8.70 3.27
CA TRP A 102 0.77 -7.39 3.42
C TRP A 102 0.90 -6.83 4.83
N LEU A 103 0.96 -7.70 5.84
CA LEU A 103 1.21 -7.31 7.23
C LEU A 103 2.58 -6.62 7.39
N ALA A 104 3.64 -7.17 6.80
CA ALA A 104 4.97 -6.57 6.83
C ALA A 104 4.98 -5.18 6.16
N ALA A 105 4.39 -5.07 4.97
CA ALA A 105 4.27 -3.81 4.24
C ALA A 105 3.50 -2.75 5.06
N ALA A 106 2.37 -3.13 5.65
CA ALA A 106 1.51 -2.25 6.43
C ALA A 106 2.16 -1.75 7.71
N LEU A 107 2.96 -2.58 8.36
CA LEU A 107 3.67 -2.22 9.59
C LEU A 107 4.98 -1.46 9.31
N GLY A 108 5.38 -1.29 8.04
CA GLY A 108 6.70 -0.78 7.68
C GLY A 108 7.83 -1.68 8.21
N ALA A 109 7.54 -2.97 8.38
CA ALA A 109 8.42 -3.95 9.00
C ALA A 109 9.01 -4.87 7.93
N GLY A 110 9.88 -4.33 7.09
CA GLY A 110 10.49 -5.09 6.00
C GLY A 110 11.04 -4.20 4.88
N PRO A 111 11.39 -4.79 3.74
CA PRO A 111 11.85 -4.06 2.56
C PRO A 111 10.69 -3.51 1.71
N THR A 112 9.44 -3.70 2.13
CA THR A 112 8.25 -3.28 1.39
C THR A 112 7.40 -2.28 2.18
N GLU A 113 6.58 -1.52 1.43
CA GLU A 113 5.81 -0.40 1.97
C GLU A 113 4.36 -0.48 1.48
N LEU A 114 3.40 -0.27 2.38
CA LEU A 114 1.99 -0.10 2.04
C LEU A 114 1.71 1.35 1.65
N ASN A 115 1.05 1.54 0.51
CA ASN A 115 0.77 2.88 -0.03
C ASN A 115 -0.64 2.95 -0.62
N LEU A 116 -1.22 4.15 -0.64
CA LEU A 116 -2.39 4.49 -1.45
C LEU A 116 -1.90 5.25 -2.69
N GLU A 117 -1.82 4.58 -3.85
CA GLU A 117 -1.26 5.12 -5.09
C GLU A 117 -2.35 5.67 -6.02
N LEU A 118 -2.06 6.82 -6.63
CA LEU A 118 -2.84 7.38 -7.73
C LEU A 118 -2.54 6.59 -9.01
N MET A 119 -3.54 5.84 -9.44
CA MET A 119 -3.49 5.00 -10.62
C MET A 119 -4.24 5.66 -11.77
N PHE A 120 -3.71 5.47 -12.99
CA PHE A 120 -4.40 5.76 -14.24
C PHE A 120 -4.46 4.48 -15.05
N ARG A 121 -5.52 4.28 -15.84
CA ARG A 121 -5.56 3.15 -16.77
C ARG A 121 -4.43 3.23 -17.78
N ASP A 122 -4.02 2.10 -18.34
CA ASP A 122 -2.86 1.99 -19.24
C ASP A 122 -2.84 3.03 -20.39
N GLY A 123 -3.99 3.28 -21.02
CA GLY A 123 -4.09 4.26 -22.10
C GLY A 123 -3.90 5.73 -21.68
N LEU A 124 -3.78 5.99 -20.38
CA LEU A 124 -3.50 7.31 -19.78
C LEU A 124 -2.22 7.28 -18.93
N ALA A 125 -1.37 6.26 -19.09
CA ALA A 125 -0.09 6.15 -18.36
C ALA A 125 0.87 7.34 -18.61
N GLY A 126 0.62 8.15 -19.65
CA GLY A 126 1.32 9.42 -19.89
C GLY A 126 1.01 10.53 -18.87
N TYR A 127 0.15 10.31 -17.89
CA TYR A 127 -0.20 11.29 -16.85
C TYR A 127 1.01 11.83 -16.10
N PHE A 128 2.01 10.97 -15.83
CA PHE A 128 3.17 11.37 -15.03
C PHE A 128 3.97 12.46 -15.73
N ALA A 129 4.17 12.36 -17.04
CA ALA A 129 4.84 13.40 -17.83
C ALA A 129 4.09 14.73 -17.81
N LYS A 130 2.74 14.71 -17.80
CA LYS A 130 1.93 15.92 -17.65
C LYS A 130 2.11 16.53 -16.26
N LEU A 131 2.14 15.70 -15.22
CA LEU A 131 2.35 16.15 -13.85
C LEU A 131 3.75 16.74 -13.64
N GLU A 132 4.80 16.10 -14.17
CA GLU A 132 6.18 16.60 -14.10
C GLU A 132 6.34 17.98 -14.76
N GLY A 133 5.62 18.23 -15.85
CA GLY A 133 5.57 19.52 -16.52
C GLY A 133 4.80 20.60 -15.76
N ASP A 134 3.97 20.24 -14.77
CA ASP A 134 3.16 21.17 -13.98
C ASP A 134 3.64 21.24 -12.52
N GLN A 135 4.61 22.13 -12.28
CA GLN A 135 5.16 22.37 -10.94
C GLN A 135 4.11 22.85 -9.93
N GLY A 136 3.08 23.57 -10.39
CA GLY A 136 2.01 24.06 -9.54
C GLY A 136 1.15 22.90 -9.01
N LEU A 137 0.77 21.99 -9.90
CA LEU A 137 0.01 20.79 -9.56
C LEU A 137 0.82 19.85 -8.67
N THR A 138 2.09 19.62 -9.02
CA THR A 138 3.04 18.86 -8.20
C THR A 138 3.16 19.41 -6.78
N SER A 139 3.29 20.74 -6.63
CA SER A 139 3.38 21.38 -5.31
C SER A 139 2.09 21.22 -4.49
N LYS A 140 0.92 21.34 -5.13
CA LYS A 140 -0.39 21.13 -4.47
C LYS A 140 -0.56 19.70 -3.97
N LEU A 141 -0.22 18.69 -4.79
CA LEU A 141 -0.28 17.29 -4.38
C LEU A 141 0.67 17.01 -3.20
N ARG A 142 1.91 17.51 -3.25
CA ARG A 142 2.86 17.38 -2.13
C ARG A 142 2.36 18.00 -0.84
N LYS A 143 1.70 19.17 -0.90
CA LYS A 143 1.08 19.81 0.26
C LYS A 143 -0.06 18.98 0.87
N LYS A 144 -0.67 18.09 0.10
CA LYS A 144 -1.67 17.12 0.56
C LYS A 144 -1.07 15.78 0.98
N GLY A 145 0.25 15.72 1.17
CA GLY A 145 0.96 14.54 1.67
C GLY A 145 1.47 13.59 0.60
N PHE A 146 1.10 13.77 -0.67
CA PHE A 146 1.55 12.85 -1.73
C PHE A 146 3.08 12.90 -1.89
N LYS A 147 3.67 11.71 -1.93
CA LYS A 147 5.01 11.49 -2.47
C LYS A 147 4.92 11.37 -3.97
N ILE A 148 5.88 11.99 -4.66
CA ILE A 148 6.03 11.92 -6.11
C ILE A 148 7.40 11.32 -6.36
N ASP A 149 7.41 10.05 -6.74
CA ASP A 149 8.61 9.27 -7.06
C ASP A 149 8.82 9.35 -8.57
N THR A 150 9.69 10.28 -8.96
CA THR A 150 10.06 10.49 -10.37
C THR A 150 10.73 9.27 -11.00
N PRO A 151 11.75 8.63 -10.38
CA PRO A 151 12.36 7.42 -10.94
C PRO A 151 11.35 6.33 -11.31
N ASN A 152 10.39 6.05 -10.42
CA ASN A 152 9.41 4.99 -10.63
C ASN A 152 8.10 5.46 -11.26
N LYS A 153 7.95 6.77 -11.50
CA LYS A 153 6.76 7.42 -12.05
C LYS A 153 5.49 7.16 -11.23
N ARG A 154 5.60 7.26 -9.90
CA ARG A 154 4.52 6.99 -8.95
C ARG A 154 4.13 8.22 -8.15
N VAL A 155 2.84 8.29 -7.81
CA VAL A 155 2.26 9.35 -6.98
C VAL A 155 1.41 8.69 -5.90
N TYR A 156 1.80 8.81 -4.64
CA TYR A 156 1.21 7.98 -3.58
C TYR A 156 1.20 8.63 -2.21
N LEU A 157 0.34 8.13 -1.32
CA LEU A 157 0.32 8.44 0.10
C LEU A 157 0.84 7.23 0.88
N PRO A 158 1.94 7.35 1.65
CA PRO A 158 2.47 6.25 2.44
C PRO A 158 1.56 5.93 3.63
N ILE A 159 1.38 4.65 3.92
CA ILE A 159 0.58 4.16 5.03
C ILE A 159 1.48 3.30 5.92
N VAL A 160 1.64 3.68 7.18
CA VAL A 160 2.36 2.89 8.19
C VAL A 160 1.46 2.74 9.40
N ILE A 161 1.02 1.52 9.65
CA ILE A 161 0.21 1.13 10.81
C ILE A 161 1.14 0.83 11.98
N ASN A 162 0.84 1.39 13.15
CA ASN A 162 1.61 1.12 14.35
C ASN A 162 1.38 -0.33 14.83
N ALA A 163 2.46 -1.09 14.98
CA ALA A 163 2.40 -2.50 15.36
C ALA A 163 1.80 -2.73 16.75
N ASP A 164 2.12 -1.88 17.74
CA ASP A 164 1.60 -2.02 19.09
C ASP A 164 0.09 -1.73 19.16
N LEU A 165 -0.37 -0.71 18.43
CA LEU A 165 -1.80 -0.41 18.32
C LEU A 165 -2.55 -1.54 17.60
N LEU A 166 -1.99 -2.08 16.52
CA LEU A 166 -2.60 -3.19 15.80
C LEU A 166 -2.68 -4.44 16.68
N ALA A 167 -1.58 -4.80 17.37
CA ALA A 167 -1.54 -5.94 18.27
C ALA A 167 -2.52 -5.80 19.44
N LYS A 168 -2.65 -4.60 20.00
CA LYS A 168 -3.60 -4.31 21.09
C LYS A 168 -5.07 -4.42 20.64
N ALA A 169 -5.36 -4.11 19.38
CA ALA A 169 -6.70 -4.13 18.82
C ALA A 169 -7.20 -5.56 18.50
N LEU A 170 -6.30 -6.50 18.18
CA LEU A 170 -6.64 -7.88 17.80
C LEU A 170 -7.57 -8.62 18.80
N PRO A 171 -7.36 -8.55 20.13
CA PRO A 171 -8.22 -9.24 21.08
C PRO A 171 -9.58 -8.56 21.32
N THR A 172 -9.70 -7.26 21.04
CA THR A 172 -10.88 -6.45 21.38
C THR A 172 -11.74 -6.07 20.18
N ASP A 173 -11.29 -6.39 18.97
CA ASP A 173 -11.92 -6.00 17.69
C ASP A 173 -12.08 -4.48 17.52
N ASP A 174 -11.26 -3.69 18.23
CA ASP A 174 -11.29 -2.21 18.21
C ASP A 174 -10.06 -1.64 17.50
N PHE A 175 -10.21 -1.42 16.19
CA PHE A 175 -9.13 -0.98 15.31
C PHE A 175 -9.18 0.51 14.99
N GLN A 176 -9.97 1.30 15.73
CA GLN A 176 -10.11 2.72 15.43
C GLN A 176 -8.74 3.40 15.41
N ASP A 177 -7.96 3.28 16.46
CA ASP A 177 -6.64 3.94 16.52
C ASP A 177 -5.63 3.30 15.55
N ALA A 178 -5.61 1.96 15.45
CA ALA A 178 -4.67 1.25 14.58
C ALA A 178 -4.86 1.60 13.08
N MET A 179 -6.11 1.81 12.64
CA MET A 179 -6.43 2.12 11.24
C MET A 179 -6.46 3.62 10.92
N ALA A 180 -6.11 4.49 11.87
CA ALA A 180 -6.06 5.93 11.63
C ALA A 180 -5.22 6.33 10.39
N PRO A 181 -4.03 5.75 10.14
CA PRO A 181 -3.22 6.08 8.96
C PRO A 181 -3.93 5.78 7.62
N VAL A 182 -4.75 4.73 7.58
CA VAL A 182 -5.52 4.35 6.39
C VAL A 182 -6.64 5.35 6.13
N ARG A 183 -7.34 5.76 7.18
CA ARG A 183 -8.40 6.79 7.08
C ARG A 183 -7.81 8.13 6.65
N GLU A 184 -6.70 8.54 7.27
CA GLU A 184 -6.00 9.78 6.92
C GLU A 184 -5.54 9.76 5.44
N ALA A 185 -4.92 8.68 4.98
CA ALA A 185 -4.54 8.57 3.56
C ALA A 185 -5.76 8.64 2.62
N THR A 186 -6.87 8.01 3.02
CA THR A 186 -8.14 8.08 2.25
C THR A 186 -8.67 9.51 2.18
N GLU A 187 -8.73 10.21 3.31
CA GLU A 187 -9.21 11.59 3.42
C GLU A 187 -8.32 12.57 2.63
N LEU A 188 -7.01 12.41 2.70
CA LEU A 188 -6.04 13.19 1.92
C LEU A 188 -6.19 12.93 0.42
N GLY A 189 -6.40 11.67 0.03
CA GLY A 189 -6.66 11.29 -1.36
C GLY A 189 -7.95 11.91 -1.90
N ILE A 190 -9.02 11.91 -1.10
CA ILE A 190 -10.29 12.57 -1.41
C ILE A 190 -10.11 14.08 -1.52
N ALA A 191 -9.40 14.69 -0.57
CA ALA A 191 -9.12 16.11 -0.58
C ALA A 191 -8.33 16.53 -1.83
N ALA A 192 -7.54 15.64 -2.43
CA ALA A 192 -6.79 15.86 -3.67
C ALA A 192 -7.61 15.74 -4.97
N LYS A 193 -8.92 15.49 -4.88
CA LYS A 193 -9.81 15.42 -6.06
C LYS A 193 -9.64 16.60 -7.04
N PRO A 194 -9.60 17.88 -6.61
CA PRO A 194 -9.46 18.99 -7.56
C PRO A 194 -8.17 18.91 -8.41
N GLU A 195 -7.07 18.44 -7.83
CA GLU A 195 -5.81 18.24 -8.54
C GLU A 195 -5.86 17.03 -9.46
N ILE A 196 -6.47 15.93 -9.01
CA ILE A 196 -6.67 14.74 -9.85
C ILE A 196 -7.58 15.07 -11.05
N ASP A 197 -8.63 15.86 -10.85
CA ASP A 197 -9.53 16.32 -11.91
C ASP A 197 -8.80 17.20 -12.95
N LEU A 198 -7.90 18.08 -12.50
CA LEU A 198 -7.05 18.87 -13.39
C LEU A 198 -6.12 17.97 -14.20
N LEU A 199 -5.48 16.99 -13.55
CA LEU A 199 -4.61 16.04 -14.21
C LEU A 199 -5.36 15.19 -15.25
N LEU A 200 -6.57 14.73 -14.90
CA LEU A 200 -7.47 14.02 -15.81
C LEU A 200 -7.78 14.84 -17.06
N LYS A 201 -8.03 16.15 -16.92
CA LYS A 201 -8.25 17.04 -18.08
C LYS A 201 -7.01 17.12 -18.98
N LEU A 202 -5.81 17.16 -18.41
CA LEU A 202 -4.55 17.23 -19.17
C LEU A 202 -4.20 15.94 -19.93
N VAL A 203 -4.73 14.79 -19.50
CA VAL A 203 -4.48 13.49 -20.16
C VAL A 203 -5.62 13.03 -21.06
N ARG A 204 -6.83 13.56 -20.86
CA ARG A 204 -7.99 13.28 -21.72
C ARG A 204 -8.01 14.18 -22.98
N GLY A 205 -7.41 15.37 -22.91
CA GLY A 205 -7.24 16.30 -24.03
C GLY A 205 -6.00 15.98 -24.85
#